data_AF-A0A7Y0R0Y1-F1
#
_entry.id   AF-A0A7Y0R0Y1-F1
#
_cell.length_a   1.000
_cell.length_b   1.000
_cell.length_c   1.000
_cell.angle_alpha   90.00
_cell.angle_beta   90.00
_cell.angle_gamma   90.00
#
_symmetry.space_group_name_H-M   'P 1'
#
loop_
_entity.id
_entity.type
_entity.pdbx_description
1 polymer ?
#
loop_
_entity_poly.entity_id
_entity_poly.type
_entity_poly.pdbx_seq_one_letter_code
_entity_poly.pdbx_strand_id
1 'polypeptide(L)'
;MSKQNLALATQGDLLIVLRRMTIKALMEMREATGETDFTDTLSAFYFSNRAIAAEVNGCSGHVAELIQDSDLDYVHKGSEILVWLDDLEERLERFANQE
;
A
#
# COMPACT_ATOMS: atom_id res chain seq x y z
N MET A 1 -16.93 -16.05 1.14
CA MET A 1 -16.10 -15.54 0.01
C MET A 1 -14.74 -16.18 0.12
N SER A 2 -14.26 -16.85 -0.94
CA SER A 2 -12.92 -17.43 -0.95
C SER A 2 -11.90 -16.29 -0.98
N LYS A 3 -11.10 -16.13 0.07
CA LYS A 3 -9.92 -15.27 0.04
C LYS A 3 -8.98 -15.92 -0.98
N GLN A 4 -9.00 -15.44 -2.22
CA GLN A 4 -8.00 -15.85 -3.20
C GLN A 4 -6.64 -15.49 -2.60
N ASN A 5 -5.81 -16.50 -2.34
CA ASN A 5 -4.39 -16.28 -2.10
C ASN A 5 -3.85 -15.61 -3.36
N LEU A 6 -3.74 -14.29 -3.35
CA LEU A 6 -3.03 -13.57 -4.39
C LEU A 6 -1.56 -13.89 -4.15
N ALA A 7 -1.01 -14.82 -4.92
CA ALA A 7 0.41 -15.09 -4.87
C ALA A 7 1.14 -13.82 -5.36
N LEU A 8 1.73 -13.06 -4.43
CA LEU A 8 2.66 -11.99 -4.76
C LEU A 8 3.91 -12.66 -5.34
N ALA A 9 4.07 -12.63 -6.67
CA ALA A 9 5.21 -13.26 -7.35
C ALA A 9 6.04 -12.24 -8.15
N THR A 10 5.47 -11.09 -8.48
CA THR A 10 6.10 -10.07 -9.32
C THR A 10 5.94 -8.67 -8.74
N GLN A 11 6.79 -7.73 -9.15
CA GLN A 11 6.62 -6.30 -8.85
C GLN A 11 5.25 -5.78 -9.31
N GLY A 12 4.73 -6.29 -10.43
CA GLY A 12 3.39 -5.96 -10.90
C GLY A 12 2.30 -6.33 -9.88
N ASP A 13 2.41 -7.51 -9.27
CA ASP A 13 1.50 -7.94 -8.20
C ASP A 13 1.63 -7.04 -6.96
N LEU A 14 2.86 -6.67 -6.60
CA LEU A 14 3.13 -5.75 -5.49
C LEU A 14 2.43 -4.40 -5.71
N LEU A 15 2.58 -3.80 -6.90
CA LEU A 15 1.91 -2.56 -7.26
C LEU A 15 0.38 -2.68 -7.21
N ILE A 16 -0.19 -3.78 -7.70
CA ILE A 16 -1.64 -4.02 -7.64
C ILE A 16 -2.13 -4.05 -6.18
N VAL A 17 -1.41 -4.74 -5.31
CA VAL A 17 -1.77 -4.86 -3.88
C VAL A 17 -1.63 -3.51 -3.19
N LEU A 18 -0.52 -2.79 -3.39
CA LEU A 18 -0.30 -1.46 -2.81
C LEU A 18 -1.38 -0.46 -3.24
N ARG A 19 -1.78 -0.48 -4.52
CA ARG A 19 -2.90 0.34 -5.04
C ARG A 19 -4.21 0.01 -4.36
N ARG A 20 -4.52 -1.27 -4.19
CA ARG A 20 -5.74 -1.70 -3.48
C ARG A 20 -5.72 -1.26 -2.02
N MET A 21 -4.60 -1.45 -1.32
CA MET A 21 -4.45 -1.04 0.07
C MET A 21 -4.56 0.48 0.24
N THR A 22 -3.98 1.25 -0.69
CA THR A 22 -4.07 2.73 -0.70
C THR A 22 -5.52 3.19 -0.85
N ILE A 23 -6.25 2.66 -1.85
CA ILE A 23 -7.67 3.01 -2.06
C ILE A 23 -8.51 2.65 -0.83
N LYS A 24 -8.27 1.48 -0.24
CA LYS A 24 -8.97 1.05 0.97
C LYS A 24 -8.69 2.00 2.14
N ALA A 25 -7.44 2.37 2.38
CA ALA A 25 -7.07 3.31 3.43
C ALA A 25 -7.71 4.69 3.21
N LEU A 26 -7.76 5.18 1.96
CA LEU A 26 -8.43 6.44 1.61
C LEU A 26 -9.92 6.41 1.92
N MET A 27 -10.60 5.33 1.55
CA MET A 27 -12.03 5.17 1.85
C MET A 27 -12.30 5.10 3.34
N GLU A 28 -11.49 4.34 4.09
CA GLU A 28 -11.61 4.20 5.54
C GLU A 28 -11.36 5.54 6.26
N MET A 29 -10.37 6.33 5.81
CA MET A 29 -10.10 7.66 6.37
C MET A 29 -11.23 8.63 6.06
N ARG A 30 -11.76 8.64 4.84
CA ARG A 30 -12.94 9.46 4.48
C ARG A 30 -14.15 9.09 5.33
N GLU A 31 -14.40 7.81 5.55
CA GLU A 31 -15.51 7.35 6.39
C GLU A 31 -15.33 7.78 7.86
N ALA A 32 -14.10 7.73 8.37
CA ALA A 32 -13.79 8.08 9.76
C ALA A 32 -13.79 9.60 10.03
N THR A 33 -13.36 10.42 9.07
CA THR A 33 -13.08 11.86 9.27
C THR A 33 -14.02 12.78 8.49
N GLY A 34 -14.61 12.30 7.40
CA GLY A 34 -15.30 13.13 6.40
C GLY A 34 -14.36 13.87 5.43
N GLU A 35 -13.04 13.73 5.59
CA GLU A 35 -12.05 14.41 4.74
C GLU A 35 -11.82 13.66 3.43
N THR A 36 -11.45 14.40 2.39
CA THR A 36 -11.12 13.87 1.06
C THR A 36 -9.76 14.33 0.56
N ASP A 37 -9.17 15.37 1.16
CA ASP A 37 -7.83 15.84 0.85
C ASP A 37 -6.85 15.31 1.90
N PHE A 38 -5.94 14.45 1.45
CA PHE A 38 -4.89 13.83 2.28
C PHE A 38 -3.49 14.11 1.72
N THR A 39 -3.36 15.10 0.83
CA THR A 39 -2.10 15.41 0.13
C THR A 39 -0.97 15.84 1.09
N ASP A 40 -1.33 16.32 2.29
CA ASP A 40 -0.41 16.67 3.38
C ASP A 40 -0.05 15.50 4.31
N THR A 41 -0.67 14.33 4.13
CA THR A 41 -0.52 13.15 5.00
C THR A 41 0.00 11.92 4.25
N LEU A 42 0.89 12.11 3.27
CA LEU A 42 1.58 11.05 2.51
C LEU A 42 2.13 9.91 3.41
N SER A 43 2.67 10.26 4.58
CA SER A 43 3.18 9.29 5.54
C SER A 43 2.10 8.37 6.14
N ALA A 44 0.81 8.64 5.98
CA ALA A 44 -0.24 7.72 6.40
C ALA A 44 -0.37 6.50 5.47
N PHE A 45 0.24 6.54 4.28
CA PHE A 45 0.05 5.55 3.22
C PHE A 45 1.29 4.70 2.93
N TYR A 46 2.22 4.57 3.90
CA TYR A 46 3.21 3.51 3.85
C TYR A 46 2.61 2.17 4.32
N PHE A 47 3.02 1.09 3.68
CA PHE A 47 2.60 -0.26 4.08
C PHE A 47 3.82 -1.09 4.43
N SER A 48 3.77 -1.80 5.56
CA SER A 48 4.84 -2.71 5.93
C SER A 48 4.73 -4.03 5.16
N ASN A 49 5.86 -4.68 4.92
CA ASN A 49 5.90 -6.04 4.37
C ASN A 49 5.00 -7.02 5.16
N ARG A 50 4.79 -6.80 6.47
CA ARG A 50 3.83 -7.57 7.27
C ARG A 50 2.38 -7.23 6.95
N ALA A 51 2.04 -5.95 6.83
CA ALA A 51 0.69 -5.51 6.48
C ALA A 51 0.27 -6.03 5.09
N ILE A 52 1.17 -5.93 4.12
CA ILE A 52 0.98 -6.44 2.76
C ILE A 52 0.82 -7.97 2.78
N ALA A 53 1.68 -8.68 3.51
CA ALA A 53 1.55 -10.14 3.66
C ALA A 53 0.22 -10.55 4.32
N ALA A 54 -0.26 -9.80 5.32
CA ALA A 54 -1.56 -10.07 5.94
C ALA A 54 -2.72 -9.84 4.95
N GLU A 55 -2.64 -8.78 4.13
CA GLU A 55 -3.63 -8.45 3.11
C GLU A 55 -3.74 -9.52 2.02
N VAL A 56 -2.62 -10.15 1.63
CA VAL A 56 -2.61 -11.24 0.63
C VAL A 56 -2.63 -12.65 1.22
N ASN A 57 -2.66 -12.78 2.54
CA ASN A 57 -2.50 -14.07 3.25
C ASN A 57 -1.21 -14.81 2.84
N GLY A 58 -0.10 -14.07 2.76
CA GLY A 58 1.22 -14.52 2.29
C GLY A 58 2.32 -14.48 3.35
N CYS A 59 3.57 -14.65 2.92
CA CYS A 59 4.76 -14.63 3.78
C CYS A 59 5.41 -13.25 3.80
N SER A 60 5.56 -12.64 4.98
CA SER A 60 6.19 -11.31 5.13
C SER A 60 7.66 -11.26 4.72
N GLY A 61 8.39 -12.38 4.82
CA GLY A 61 9.77 -12.48 4.31
C GLY A 61 9.82 -12.39 2.79
N HIS A 62 8.94 -13.12 2.11
CA HIS A 62 8.85 -13.06 0.65
C HIS A 62 8.43 -11.68 0.14
N VAL A 63 7.50 -11.02 0.84
CA VAL A 63 7.12 -9.64 0.51
C VAL A 63 8.29 -8.69 0.72
N ALA A 64 9.12 -8.88 1.75
CA ALA A 64 10.30 -8.06 1.98
C ALA A 64 11.32 -8.20 0.84
N GLU A 65 11.61 -9.43 0.42
CA GLU A 65 12.46 -9.71 -0.76
C GLU A 65 11.91 -9.01 -2.00
N LEU A 66 10.60 -9.14 -2.26
CA LEU A 66 9.97 -8.52 -3.42
C LEU A 66 10.00 -6.99 -3.39
N ILE A 67 9.88 -6.35 -2.22
CA ILE A 67 10.05 -4.89 -2.09
C ILE A 67 11.50 -4.51 -2.40
N GLN A 68 12.48 -5.25 -1.87
CA GLN A 68 13.89 -4.96 -2.08
C GLN A 68 14.33 -5.15 -3.54
N ASP A 69 13.72 -6.10 -4.24
CA ASP A 69 13.95 -6.37 -5.66
C ASP A 69 13.15 -5.44 -6.59
N SER A 70 12.29 -4.58 -6.05
CA SER A 70 11.48 -3.64 -6.83
C SER A 70 12.16 -2.28 -7.00
N ASP A 71 11.71 -1.50 -7.98
CA ASP A 71 12.14 -0.11 -8.17
C ASP A 71 11.40 0.89 -7.25
N LEU A 72 10.65 0.41 -6.26
CA LEU A 72 9.91 1.28 -5.34
C LEU A 72 10.82 1.79 -4.24
N ASP A 73 10.61 3.04 -3.83
CA ASP A 73 11.27 3.56 -2.64
C ASP A 73 10.74 2.86 -1.38
N TYR A 74 11.65 2.52 -0.48
CA TYR A 74 11.34 1.89 0.78
C TYR A 74 12.29 2.35 1.90
N VAL A 75 11.85 2.18 3.14
CA VAL A 75 12.68 2.42 4.33
C VAL A 75 12.60 1.25 5.31
N HIS A 76 13.68 1.02 6.04
CA HIS A 76 13.70 0.06 7.14
C HIS A 76 13.19 0.69 8.43
N LYS A 77 12.23 0.02 9.10
CA LYS A 77 11.74 0.38 10.43
C LYS A 77 11.79 -0.84 11.34
N GLY A 78 12.87 -0.97 12.10
CA GLY A 78 13.12 -2.16 12.92
C GLY A 78 13.26 -3.41 12.05
N SER A 79 12.40 -4.41 12.26
CA SER A 79 12.39 -5.64 11.46
C SER A 79 11.49 -5.56 10.22
N GLU A 80 10.90 -4.41 9.92
CA GLU A 80 9.94 -4.24 8.82
C GLU A 80 10.53 -3.36 7.72
N ILE A 81 10.07 -3.61 6.49
CA ILE A 81 10.30 -2.75 5.34
C ILE A 81 8.98 -2.02 5.07
N LEU A 82 9.03 -0.70 5.07
CA LEU A 82 7.92 0.17 4.72
C LEU A 82 8.10 0.64 3.29
N VAL A 83 7.05 0.49 2.48
CA VAL A 83 7.03 0.88 1.06
C VAL A 83 5.81 1.74 0.79
N TRP A 84 5.93 2.66 -0.16
CA TRP A 84 4.82 3.46 -0.69
C TRP A 84 4.70 3.27 -2.20
N LEU A 85 3.59 3.72 -2.77
CA LEU A 85 3.44 3.80 -4.21
C LEU A 85 4.27 4.95 -4.76
N ASP A 86 4.94 4.72 -5.88
CA ASP A 86 5.59 5.75 -6.68
C ASP A 86 4.60 6.83 -7.16
N ASP A 87 3.37 6.41 -7.51
CA ASP A 87 2.27 7.27 -7.95
C ASP A 87 1.37 7.78 -6.80
N LEU A 88 1.84 7.75 -5.54
CA LEU A 88 1.01 8.09 -4.37
C LEU A 88 0.47 9.52 -4.43
N GLU A 89 1.31 10.53 -4.67
CA GLU A 89 0.89 11.94 -4.73
C GLU A 89 -0.25 12.15 -5.75
N GLU A 90 -0.06 11.66 -6.98
CA GLU A 90 -1.07 11.74 -8.04
C GLU A 90 -2.40 11.07 -7.63
N ARG A 91 -2.34 9.98 -6.85
CA ARG A 91 -3.54 9.31 -6.34
C ARG A 91 -4.26 10.11 -5.27
N LEU A 92 -3.53 10.73 -4.36
CA LEU A 92 -4.11 11.58 -3.32
C LEU A 92 -4.79 12.80 -3.94
N GLU A 93 -4.12 13.44 -4.91
CA GLU A 93 -4.71 14.54 -5.68
C GLU A 93 -5.98 14.11 -6.42
N ARG A 94 -5.96 12.95 -7.08
CA ARG A 94 -7.16 12.41 -7.76
C ARG A 94 -8.29 12.13 -6.78
N PHE A 95 -7.99 11.60 -5.60
CA PHE A 95 -9.01 11.33 -4.58
C PHE A 95 -9.61 12.61 -4.00
N ALA A 96 -8.79 13.65 -3.78
CA ALA A 96 -9.25 14.96 -3.33
C ALA A 96 -10.19 15.65 -4.33
N ASN A 97 -9.97 15.42 -5.62
CA ASN A 97 -10.73 16.02 -6.71
C ASN A 97 -11.89 15.14 -7.24
N GLN A 98 -12.18 13.99 -6.61
CA GLN A 98 -13.34 13.17 -6.95
C GLN A 98 -14.60 13.75 -6.28
N GLU A 99 -15.36 14.56 -7.03
CA GLU A 99 -16.74 14.99 -6.68
C GLU A 99 -17.74 13.82 -6.70
#